data_AF-A0A840UHB9-F1
#
_entry.id   AF-A0A840UHB9-F1
#
_cell.length_a   1.000
_cell.length_b   1.000
_cell.length_c   1.000
_cell.angle_alpha   90.00
_cell.angle_beta   90.00
_cell.angle_gamma   90.00
#
_symmetry.space_group_name_H-M   'P 1'
#
loop_
_entity.id
_entity.type
_entity.pdbx_description
1 polymer ?
#
loop_
_entity_poly.entity_id
_entity_poly.type
_entity_poly.pdbx_seq_one_letter_code
_entity_poly.pdbx_strand_id
1 'polypeptide(L)'
;MNDDDRKYVAAAINYFWTDLATPNNVNERAARVVYEALSELQSCTDSMHLVPRPTLNPGISYVVKQVVNIGRRVMSGNASAYIVCRDRVALNYRTPIRLALRGL
;
A
#
# COMPACT_ATOMS: atom_id res chain seq x y z
N MET A 1 -6.70 1.17 13.82
CA MET A 1 -6.59 2.09 12.67
C MET A 1 -7.66 3.17 12.81
N ASN A 2 -7.29 4.44 12.84
CA ASN A 2 -8.26 5.56 12.92
C ASN A 2 -8.71 6.02 11.51
N ASP A 3 -9.58 7.01 11.43
CA ASP A 3 -10.16 7.48 10.16
C ASP A 3 -9.12 8.12 9.24
N ASP A 4 -8.16 8.84 9.79
CA ASP A 4 -7.06 9.43 9.03
C ASP A 4 -6.15 8.35 8.44
N ASP A 5 -5.82 7.32 9.21
CA ASP A 5 -5.05 6.17 8.73
C ASP A 5 -5.76 5.51 7.54
N ARG A 6 -7.08 5.29 7.66
CA ARG A 6 -7.90 4.70 6.59
C ARG A 6 -7.87 5.54 5.32
N LYS A 7 -7.91 6.87 5.44
CA LYS A 7 -7.81 7.79 4.30
C LYS A 7 -6.48 7.65 3.56
N TYR A 8 -5.36 7.64 4.28
CA TYR A 8 -4.04 7.52 3.66
C TYR A 8 -3.78 6.11 3.12
N VAL A 9 -4.25 5.07 3.79
CA VAL A 9 -4.18 3.69 3.28
C VAL A 9 -5.02 3.53 2.01
N ALA A 10 -6.22 4.12 1.95
CA ALA A 10 -7.03 4.13 0.73
C ALA A 10 -6.29 4.83 -0.43
N ALA A 11 -5.62 5.95 -0.17
CA ALA A 11 -4.81 6.63 -1.18
C ALA A 11 -3.64 5.76 -1.66
N ALA A 12 -2.97 5.03 -0.77
CA ALA A 12 -1.89 4.10 -1.14
C ALA A 12 -2.41 2.92 -1.97
N ILE A 13 -3.62 2.40 -1.70
CA ILE A 13 -4.25 1.36 -2.51
C ILE A 13 -4.61 1.92 -3.90
N ASN A 14 -5.21 3.10 -3.93
CA ASN A 14 -5.66 3.73 -5.17
C ASN A 14 -4.50 4.21 -6.07
N TYR A 15 -3.28 4.28 -5.54
CA TYR A 15 -2.07 4.44 -6.35
C TYR A 15 -1.85 3.27 -7.33
N PHE A 16 -2.16 2.03 -6.92
CA PHE A 16 -2.07 0.84 -7.77
C PHE A 16 -3.37 0.56 -8.54
N TRP A 17 -4.52 0.77 -7.89
CA TRP A 17 -5.83 0.44 -8.43
C TRP A 17 -6.80 1.60 -8.22
N THR A 18 -6.92 2.47 -9.21
CA THR A 18 -7.80 3.64 -9.19
C THR A 18 -9.21 3.28 -8.69
N ASP A 19 -9.71 4.05 -7.73
CA ASP A 19 -11.06 3.95 -7.13
C ASP A 19 -11.44 2.59 -6.50
N LEU A 20 -10.46 1.77 -6.14
CA LEU A 20 -10.73 0.47 -5.53
C LEU A 20 -11.04 0.57 -4.03
N ALA A 21 -10.38 1.47 -3.31
CA ALA A 21 -10.50 1.63 -1.87
C ALA A 21 -11.19 2.95 -1.48
N THR A 22 -12.00 2.87 -0.43
CA THR A 22 -12.58 4.01 0.29
C THR A 22 -12.19 3.88 1.77
N PRO A 23 -12.15 4.97 2.55
CA PRO A 23 -11.80 4.87 3.97
C PRO A 23 -12.64 3.83 4.75
N ASN A 24 -13.90 3.64 4.35
CA ASN A 24 -14.84 2.74 5.00
C ASN A 24 -14.52 1.25 4.77
N ASN A 25 -14.00 0.87 3.60
CA ASN A 25 -13.70 -0.53 3.28
C ASN A 25 -12.24 -0.92 3.60
N VAL A 26 -11.42 0.04 3.99
CA VAL A 26 -10.04 -0.21 4.42
C VAL A 26 -10.02 -0.81 5.83
N ASN A 27 -9.20 -1.85 6.00
CA ASN A 27 -8.94 -2.49 7.28
C ASN A 27 -7.46 -2.94 7.36
N GLU A 28 -7.09 -3.57 8.47
CA GLU A 28 -5.71 -4.02 8.72
C GLU A 28 -5.21 -5.06 7.72
N ARG A 29 -6.09 -5.94 7.20
CA ARG A 29 -5.72 -6.89 6.14
C ARG A 29 -5.39 -6.14 4.85
N ALA A 30 -6.20 -5.17 4.47
CA ALA A 30 -5.95 -4.35 3.29
C ALA A 30 -4.63 -3.57 3.43
N ALA A 31 -4.32 -3.04 4.62
CA ALA A 31 -3.05 -2.40 4.91
C ALA A 31 -1.85 -3.35 4.76
N ARG A 32 -2.00 -4.62 5.18
CA ARG A 32 -0.95 -5.64 4.99
C ARG A 32 -0.72 -5.98 3.53
N VAL A 33 -1.78 -6.22 2.76
CA VAL A 33 -1.67 -6.54 1.34
C VAL A 33 -1.02 -5.40 0.54
N VAL A 34 -1.43 -4.15 0.77
CA VAL A 34 -0.82 -3.01 0.07
C VAL A 34 0.63 -2.77 0.51
N TYR A 35 0.98 -3.09 1.76
CA TYR A 35 2.36 -3.04 2.24
C TYR A 35 3.27 -4.06 1.54
N GLU A 36 2.78 -5.28 1.31
CA GLU A 36 3.50 -6.31 0.54
C GLU A 36 3.69 -5.88 -0.90
N ALA A 37 2.63 -5.37 -1.55
CA ALA A 37 2.71 -4.81 -2.89
C ALA A 37 3.72 -3.65 -2.98
N LEU A 38 3.72 -2.74 -2.01
CA LEU A 38 4.70 -1.64 -1.95
C LEU A 38 6.14 -2.14 -1.74
N SER A 39 6.32 -3.22 -0.98
CA SER A 39 7.63 -3.83 -0.73
C SER A 39 8.19 -4.57 -1.95
N GLU A 40 7.30 -5.15 -2.77
CA GLU A 40 7.64 -5.76 -4.07
C GLU A 40 7.92 -4.67 -5.13
N LEU A 41 7.13 -3.60 -5.13
CA LEU A 41 7.38 -2.45 -6.00
C LEU A 41 8.78 -1.88 -5.76
N GLN A 42 9.14 -1.70 -4.48
CA GLN A 42 10.43 -1.18 -4.07
C GLN A 42 11.60 -2.10 -4.48
N SER A 43 11.38 -3.40 -4.61
CA SER A 43 12.43 -4.34 -5.05
C SER A 43 12.66 -4.36 -6.55
N CYS A 44 11.71 -3.84 -7.31
CA CYS A 44 11.89 -3.59 -8.75
C CYS A 44 12.70 -2.31 -9.00
N THR A 45 12.93 -1.52 -7.96
CA THR A 45 13.57 -0.21 -8.00
C THR A 45 14.74 -0.23 -7.01
N ASP A 46 15.90 -0.77 -7.41
CA ASP A 46 17.12 -0.90 -6.58
C ASP A 46 17.58 0.40 -5.87
N SER A 47 16.95 1.53 -6.19
CA SER A 47 17.22 2.88 -5.69
C SER A 47 16.20 3.43 -4.67
N MET A 48 15.18 2.68 -4.24
CA MET A 48 14.10 3.26 -3.44
C MET A 48 14.16 2.94 -1.95
N HIS A 49 14.32 3.98 -1.14
CA HIS A 49 14.12 3.99 0.32
C HIS A 49 12.64 4.23 0.69
N LEU A 50 11.71 3.36 0.30
CA LEU A 50 10.28 3.54 0.64
C LEU A 50 9.86 2.85 1.92
N VAL A 51 10.41 1.68 2.19
CA VAL A 51 10.09 0.86 3.36
C VAL A 51 11.36 0.08 3.76
N PRO A 52 11.83 0.15 5.01
CA PRO A 52 12.80 -0.81 5.51
C PRO A 52 12.16 -2.20 5.48
N ARG A 53 12.79 -3.18 4.81
CA ARG A 53 12.39 -4.59 4.93
C ARG A 53 12.77 -5.07 6.33
N PRO A 54 11.81 -5.36 7.22
CA PRO A 54 12.14 -5.96 8.49
C PRO A 54 12.47 -7.44 8.25
N THR A 55 13.55 -7.92 8.88
CA THR A 55 13.96 -9.35 8.90
C THR A 55 12.96 -10.24 9.66
N LEU A 56 11.96 -9.64 10.30
CA LEU A 56 10.89 -10.27 11.07
C LEU A 56 9.52 -9.79 10.54
N ASN A 57 8.50 -10.66 10.59
CA ASN A 57 7.12 -10.29 10.24
C ASN A 57 6.71 -9.03 11.01
N PRO A 58 6.54 -7.87 10.34
CA PRO A 58 6.28 -6.63 11.05
C PRO A 58 4.90 -6.68 11.70
N GLY A 59 4.84 -6.15 12.93
CA GLY A 59 3.58 -5.94 13.63
C GLY A 59 2.66 -5.01 12.83
N ILE A 60 1.35 -5.19 12.97
CA ILE A 60 0.37 -4.45 12.16
C ILE A 60 0.48 -2.93 12.33
N SER A 61 0.81 -2.44 13.53
CA SER A 61 1.02 -1.01 13.78
C SER A 61 2.16 -0.43 12.94
N TYR A 62 3.23 -1.20 12.72
CA TYR A 62 4.32 -0.79 11.84
C TYR A 62 3.88 -0.74 10.39
N VAL A 63 3.19 -1.79 9.93
CA VAL A 63 2.63 -1.90 8.57
C VAL A 63 1.75 -0.68 8.26
N VAL A 64 0.78 -0.39 9.12
CA VAL A 64 -0.13 0.75 8.94
C VAL A 64 0.66 2.06 8.85
N LYS A 65 1.61 2.28 9.77
CA LYS A 65 2.45 3.50 9.77
C LYS A 65 3.21 3.69 8.46
N GLN A 66 3.80 2.63 7.91
CA GLN A 66 4.55 2.71 6.64
C GLN A 66 3.63 3.04 5.47
N VAL A 67 2.48 2.36 5.38
CA VAL A 67 1.51 2.59 4.31
C VAL A 67 0.93 4.01 4.38
N VAL A 68 0.62 4.51 5.58
CA VAL A 68 0.14 5.89 5.78
C VAL A 68 1.15 6.92 5.27
N ASN A 69 2.44 6.76 5.58
CA ASN A 69 3.49 7.65 5.11
C ASN A 69 3.61 7.66 3.57
N ILE A 70 3.39 6.50 2.94
CA ILE A 70 3.38 6.39 1.48
C ILE A 70 2.13 7.05 0.91
N GLY A 71 0.95 6.76 1.46
CA GLY A 71 -0.31 7.39 1.05
C GLY A 71 -0.26 8.92 1.12
N ARG A 72 0.36 9.48 2.16
CA ARG A 72 0.61 10.93 2.27
C ARG A 72 1.45 11.46 1.10
N ARG A 73 2.54 10.77 0.75
CA ARG A 73 3.43 11.16 -0.37
C ARG A 73 2.74 11.06 -1.72
N VAL A 74 1.90 10.05 -1.91
CA VAL A 74 1.04 9.90 -3.11
C VAL A 74 0.10 11.10 -3.22
N MET A 75 -0.62 11.42 -2.13
CA MET A 75 -1.55 12.54 -2.12
C MET A 75 -0.87 13.90 -2.34
N SER A 76 0.38 14.06 -1.88
CA SER A 76 1.14 15.30 -2.08
C SER A 76 1.80 15.41 -3.46
N GLY A 77 1.48 14.51 -4.41
CA GLY A 77 2.03 14.52 -5.77
C GLY A 77 3.51 14.14 -5.88
N ASN A 78 4.13 13.66 -4.80
CA ASN A 78 5.57 13.34 -4.74
C ASN A 78 5.82 11.82 -4.88
N ALA A 79 4.97 11.13 -5.65
CA ALA A 79 5.09 9.72 -6.00
C ALA A 79 5.52 9.52 -7.46
N SER A 80 6.31 10.47 -7.97
CA SER A 80 6.59 10.76 -9.39
C SER A 80 7.44 9.74 -10.14
N ALA A 81 7.44 8.47 -9.73
CA ALA A 81 8.09 7.45 -10.51
C ALA A 81 7.34 6.12 -10.47
N TYR A 82 7.85 5.16 -11.23
CA TYR A 82 7.62 3.72 -11.04
C TYR A 82 6.42 3.08 -11.77
N ILE A 83 5.97 3.67 -12.89
CA ILE A 83 4.82 3.19 -13.68
C ILE A 83 4.98 1.73 -14.15
N VAL A 84 6.14 1.33 -14.70
CA VAL A 84 6.30 0.00 -15.33
C VAL A 84 6.27 -1.14 -14.29
N CYS A 85 6.95 -0.99 -13.16
CA CYS A 85 6.94 -1.99 -12.09
C CYS A 85 5.60 -2.02 -11.34
N ARG A 86 4.96 -0.85 -11.17
CA ARG A 86 3.66 -0.72 -10.51
C ARG A 86 2.59 -1.57 -11.20
N ASP A 87 2.53 -1.55 -12.53
CA ASP A 87 1.48 -2.27 -13.26
C ASP A 87 1.61 -3.79 -13.10
N ARG A 88 2.84 -4.32 -13.10
CA ARG A 88 3.10 -5.75 -12.83
C ARG A 88 2.67 -6.14 -11.41
N VAL A 89 3.07 -5.36 -10.41
CA VAL A 89 2.69 -5.61 -9.01
C VAL A 89 1.17 -5.47 -8.84
N ALA A 90 0.56 -4.47 -9.47
CA ALA A 90 -0.88 -4.27 -9.42
C ALA A 90 -1.64 -5.49 -9.96
N LEU A 91 -1.13 -6.18 -10.97
CA LEU A 91 -1.75 -7.42 -11.46
C LEU A 91 -1.65 -8.55 -10.43
N ASN A 92 -0.46 -8.77 -9.83
CA ASN A 92 -0.23 -9.84 -8.86
C ASN A 92 -1.10 -9.71 -7.60
N TYR A 93 -1.32 -8.48 -7.12
CA TYR A 93 -2.04 -8.24 -5.86
C TYR A 93 -3.52 -7.89 -6.04
N ARG A 94 -4.05 -7.88 -7.27
CA ARG A 94 -5.45 -7.47 -7.54
C ARG A 94 -6.49 -8.31 -6.82
N THR A 95 -6.32 -9.63 -6.79
CA THR A 95 -7.23 -10.54 -6.09
C THR A 95 -7.04 -10.45 -4.58
N PRO A 96 -5.81 -10.55 -4.03
CA PRO A 96 -5.55 -10.37 -2.61
C PRO A 96 -6.16 -9.08 -2.03
N ILE A 97 -5.97 -7.93 -2.69
CA ILE A 97 -6.46 -6.66 -2.14
C ILE A 97 -7.99 -6.59 -2.13
N ARG A 98 -8.67 -7.16 -3.13
CA ARG A 98 -10.14 -7.22 -3.19
C ARG A 98 -10.74 -8.09 -2.10
N LEU A 99 -10.09 -9.21 -1.77
CA LEU A 99 -10.49 -10.07 -0.66
C LEU A 99 -10.27 -9.33 0.67
N ALA A 100 -9.10 -8.72 0.84
CA ALA A 100 -8.76 -7.98 2.04
C ALA A 100 -9.71 -6.81 2.32
N LEU A 101 -10.12 -6.04 1.30
CA LEU A 101 -11.12 -4.97 1.41
C LEU A 101 -12.52 -5.46 1.81
N ARG A 102 -12.81 -6.75 1.61
CA ARG A 102 -14.05 -7.40 2.08
C ARG A 102 -13.90 -8.04 3.47
N GLY A 103 -12.72 -7.92 4.08
CA GLY A 103 -12.41 -8.53 5.38
C GLY A 103 -12.02 -10.01 5.30
N LEU A 104 -11.78 -10.54 4.09
CA LEU A 104 -11.36 -11.92 3.84
C LEU A 104 -9.83 -12.04 3.83
#